data_AF-A0AAW8AR86-F1
#
_entry.id   AF-A0AAW8AR86-F1
#
_cell.length_a   1.000
_cell.length_b   1.000
_cell.length_c   1.000
_cell.angle_alpha   90.00
_cell.angle_beta   90.00
_cell.angle_gamma   90.00
#
_symmetry.space_group_name_H-M   'P 1'
#
loop_
_entity.id
_entity.type
_entity.pdbx_description
1 polymer ?
#
loop_
_entity_poly.entity_id
_entity_poly.type
_entity_poly.pdbx_seq_one_letter_code
_entity_poly.pdbx_strand_id
1 'polypeptide(L)' 'EKLDNFIHRPVKLIIGDKEIYGISRGIDAQGALLLEQDGVIKAWVGGEISLRGAE' A
#
# COMPACT_ATOMS: atom_id res chain seq x y z
N GLU A 1 20.30 3.26 -1.60
CA GLU A 1 19.54 2.62 -2.70
C GLU A 1 18.04 2.64 -2.41
N LYS A 2 17.17 2.73 -3.43
CA LYS A 2 15.72 2.82 -3.27
C LYS A 2 15.14 1.39 -3.17
N LEU A 3 15.17 0.83 -1.96
CA LEU A 3 14.84 -0.58 -1.68
C LEU A 3 13.33 -0.89 -1.71
N ASP A 4 12.49 0.14 -1.86
CA ASP A 4 11.05 -0.06 -1.88
C ASP A 4 10.56 -0.42 -3.28
N ASN A 5 10.21 -1.69 -3.48
CA ASN A 5 9.75 -2.22 -4.75
C ASN A 5 8.30 -1.81 -5.09
N PHE A 6 7.53 -1.32 -4.12
CA PHE A 6 6.11 -1.00 -4.30
C PHE A 6 5.87 0.51 -4.37
N ILE A 7 6.82 1.33 -3.91
CA ILE A 7 6.67 2.79 -3.88
C ILE A 7 6.25 3.39 -5.23
N HIS A 8 5.22 4.24 -5.18
CA HIS A 8 4.57 4.90 -6.30
C HIS A 8 3.91 3.97 -7.33
N ARG A 9 3.66 2.70 -6.99
CA ARG A 9 2.93 1.76 -7.84
C ARG A 9 1.51 1.54 -7.33
N PRO A 10 0.54 1.30 -8.24
CA PRO A 10 -0.75 0.78 -7.84
C PRO A 10 -0.56 -0.61 -7.21
N VAL A 11 -1.20 -0.82 -6.08
CA VAL A 11 -1.11 -2.05 -5.29
C VAL A 11 -2.48 -2.42 -4.76
N LYS A 12 -2.64 -3.70 -4.49
CA LYS A 12 -3.75 -4.27 -3.74
C LYS A 12 -3.26 -4.69 -2.36
N LEU A 13 -3.87 -4.13 -1.32
CA LEU A 13 -3.70 -4.50 0.07
C LEU A 13 -4.87 -5.40 0.49
N ILE A 14 -4.57 -6.60 0.98
CA ILE A 14 -5.55 -7.53 1.54
C ILE A 14 -5.42 -7.49 3.07
N ILE A 15 -6.49 -7.14 3.77
CA ILE A 15 -6.52 -7.08 5.24
C ILE A 15 -7.78 -7.76 5.77
N GLY A 16 -7.60 -8.92 6.40
CA GLY A 16 -8.71 -9.81 6.73
C GLY A 16 -9.45 -10.21 5.46
N ASP A 17 -10.76 -9.97 5.42
CA ASP A 17 -11.63 -10.26 4.27
C ASP A 17 -11.79 -9.05 3.31
N LYS A 18 -11.01 -7.98 3.51
CA LYS A 18 -11.11 -6.74 2.73
C LYS A 18 -9.98 -6.61 1.74
N GLU A 19 -10.31 -6.21 0.52
CA GLU A 19 -9.36 -5.80 -0.51
C GLU A 19 -9.41 -4.28 -0.70
N ILE A 20 -8.24 -3.64 -0.63
CA ILE A 20 -8.08 -2.20 -0.70
C ILE A 20 -7.09 -1.89 -1.81
N TYR A 21 -7.52 -1.06 -2.76
CA TYR A 21 -6.72 -0.68 -3.93
C TYR A 21 -6.24 0.76 -3.78
N GLY A 22 -4.98 1.04 -4.10
CA GLY A 22 -4.43 2.39 -4.05
C GLY A 22 -2.98 2.46 -4.51
N ILE A 23 -2.36 3.63 -4.38
CA ILE A 23 -0.95 3.84 -4.74
C ILE A 23 -0.11 3.77 -3.47
N SER A 24 0.91 2.91 -3.46
CA SER A 24 1.84 2.86 -2.33
C SER A 24 2.69 4.14 -2.27
N ARG A 25 2.77 4.75 -1.09
CA ARG A 25 3.62 5.91 -0.79
C ARG A 25 4.79 5.55 0.12
N GLY A 26 5.07 4.25 0.27
CA GLY A 26 6.11 3.71 1.14
C GLY A 26 5.58 3.39 2.53
N ILE A 27 6.46 3.49 3.54
CA ILE A 27 6.12 3.23 4.94
C ILE A 27 6.35 4.47 5.81
N ASP A 28 5.60 4.59 6.90
CA ASP A 28 5.84 5.61 7.92
C ASP A 28 6.96 5.18 8.91
N ALA A 29 7.28 6.05 9.88
CA ALA A 29 8.31 5.79 10.89
C ALA A 29 8.01 4.59 11.81
N GLN A 30 6.75 4.14 11.86
CA GLN A 30 6.30 3.00 12.66
C GLN A 30 6.24 1.71 11.83
N GLY A 31 6.54 1.79 10.53
CA GLY A 31 6.48 0.66 9.59
C GLY A 31 5.09 0.42 8.98
N ALA A 32 4.15 1.34 9.14
CA ALA A 32 2.83 1.24 8.53
C ALA A 32 2.89 1.55 7.03
N LEU A 33 2.18 0.79 6.20
CA LEU A 33 2.06 1.06 4.76
C LEU A 33 1.23 2.33 4.55
N LEU A 34 1.79 3.29 3.83
CA LEU A 34 1.09 4.48 3.38
C LEU A 34 0.43 4.18 2.03
N LEU A 35 -0.90 4.17 1.99
CA LEU A 35 -1.68 3.91 0.79
C LEU A 35 -2.53 5.13 0.43
N GLU A 36 -2.36 5.62 -0.78
CA GLU A 36 -3.13 6.74 -1.33
C GLU A 36 -4.35 6.23 -2.11
N GLN A 37 -5.52 6.79 -1.80
CA GLN A 37 -6.78 6.56 -2.52
C GLN A 37 -7.45 7.92 -2.73
N ASP A 38 -7.75 8.28 -3.98
CA ASP A 38 -8.44 9.54 -4.33
C ASP A 38 -7.77 10.79 -3.72
N GLY A 39 -6.43 10.81 -3.65
CA GLY A 39 -5.64 11.90 -3.07
C GLY A 39 -5.57 11.91 -1.53
N VAL A 40 -6.20 10.94 -0.85
CA VAL A 40 -6.13 10.78 0.60
C VAL A 40 -5.16 9.66 0.95
N ILE A 41 -4.16 9.97 1.77
CA ILE A 41 -3.18 8.98 2.26
C ILE A 41 -3.66 8.43 3.60
N LYS A 42 -3.76 7.09 3.70
CA LYS A 42 -4.06 6.37 4.93
C LYS A 42 -2.92 5.42 5.28
N ALA A 43 -2.60 5.35 6.58
CA ALA A 43 -1.64 4.40 7.11
C ALA A 43 -2.33 3.08 7.49
N TRP A 44 -1.75 1.96 7.08
CA TRP A 44 -2.26 0.61 7.33
C TRP A 44 -1.21 -0.21 8.05
N VAL A 45 -1.60 -0.87 9.14
CA VAL A 45 -0.75 -1.77 9.91
C VAL A 45 -1.23 -3.20 9.69
N GLY A 46 -0.35 -4.05 9.14
CA GLY A 46 -0.66 -5.43 8.80
C GLY A 46 -1.35 -5.62 7.44
N GLY A 47 -1.56 -6.88 7.06
CA GLY A 47 -2.11 -7.27 5.76
C GLY A 47 -1.03 -7.68 4.74
N GLU A 48 -1.50 -8.18 3.60
CA GLU A 48 -0.66 -8.63 2.50
C GLU A 48 -0.74 -7.63 1.34
N ILE A 49 0.41 -7.16 0.85
CA ILE A 49 0.49 -6.24 -0.29
C ILE A 49 0.88 -7.00 -1.56
N SER A 50 0.21 -6.71 -2.66
CA SER A 50 0.46 -7.33 -3.96
C SER A 50 0.37 -6.33 -5.10
N LEU A 51 1.18 -6.54 -6.14
CA LEU A 51 1.07 -5.81 -7.41
C LEU A 51 0.01 -6.44 -8.34
N ARG A 52 -0.38 -7.69 -8.07
CA ARG A 52 -1.27 -8.45 -8.94
C ARG A 52 -2.72 -8.03 -8.68
N GLY A 53 -3.40 -7.57 -9.73
CA GLY A 53 -4.80 -7.15 -9.67
C GLY A 53 -5.00 -5.65 -9.41
N ALA A 54 -3.94 -4.85 -9.33
CA ALA A 54 -4.02 -3.39 -9.26
C ALA A 54 -3.92 -2.70 -10.63
N GLU A 55 -4.20 -3.46 -11.71
CA GLU A 55 -4.21 -2.98 -13.10
C GLU A 55 -5.56 -2.37 -13.47
#